data_AF-A0A9K3IED1-F1
#
_entry.id   AF-A0A9K3IED1-F1
#
_cell.length_a   1.000
_cell.length_b   1.000
_cell.length_c   1.000
_cell.angle_alpha   90.00
_cell.angle_beta   90.00
_cell.angle_gamma   90.00
#
_symmetry.space_group_name_H-M   'P 1'
#
loop_
_entity.id
_entity.type
_entity.pdbx_description
1 polymer ?
#
loop_
_entity_poly.entity_id
_entity_poly.type
_entity_poly.pdbx_seq_one_letter_code
_entity_poly.pdbx_strand_id
1 'polypeptide(L)'
;MIELRYHFHNFFSKNIYLSTENRCIANLQWLLGFFTFFYPRAESTTRANMAPWHAFFGIVLFFMTIVTAETGLTQKFIFQGLLRSQEALMINFTGLLILLFGIFVGLSVILPRRNY
;
A
#
# COMPACT_ATOMS: atom_id res chain seq x y z
N MET A 1 -21.24 25.40 -0.99
CA MET A 1 -19.84 25.56 -0.54
C MET A 1 -19.51 24.73 0.72
N ILE A 2 -20.45 24.59 1.67
CA ILE A 2 -20.27 23.82 2.91
C ILE A 2 -20.17 22.31 2.67
N GLU A 3 -21.08 21.73 1.87
CA GLU A 3 -21.10 20.30 1.51
C GLU A 3 -19.78 19.80 0.89
N LEU A 4 -19.19 20.60 0.00
CA LEU A 4 -17.95 20.27 -0.68
C LEU A 4 -16.76 20.21 0.32
N ARG A 5 -16.69 21.17 1.26
CA ARG A 5 -15.65 21.17 2.31
C ARG A 5 -15.80 19.98 3.25
N TYR A 6 -17.03 19.58 3.56
CA TYR A 6 -17.32 18.44 4.44
C TYR A 6 -16.86 17.11 3.81
N HIS A 7 -17.17 16.88 2.53
CA HIS A 7 -16.68 15.69 1.82
C HIS A 7 -15.15 15.63 1.75
N PHE A 8 -14.48 16.76 1.49
CA PHE A 8 -13.02 16.81 1.49
C PHE A 8 -12.39 16.52 2.85
N HIS A 9 -12.95 17.09 3.92
CA HIS A 9 -12.45 16.86 5.27
C HIS A 9 -12.58 15.37 5.66
N ASN A 10 -13.71 14.75 5.34
CA ASN A 10 -13.93 13.33 5.57
C ASN A 10 -12.98 12.45 4.76
N PHE A 11 -12.73 12.79 3.49
CA PHE A 11 -11.80 12.04 2.65
C PHE A 11 -10.35 12.15 3.16
N PHE A 12 -9.90 13.37 3.51
CA PHE A 12 -8.59 13.65 4.09
C PHE A 12 -8.37 12.88 5.39
N SER A 13 -9.32 13.00 6.31
CA SER A 13 -9.35 12.27 7.56
C SER A 13 -9.21 10.76 7.33
N LYS A 14 -10.05 10.17 6.47
CA LYS A 14 -10.02 8.74 6.13
C LYS A 14 -8.67 8.28 5.57
N ASN A 15 -8.06 9.03 4.66
CA ASN A 15 -6.76 8.67 4.11
C ASN A 15 -5.65 8.71 5.18
N ILE A 16 -5.66 9.72 6.05
CA ILE A 16 -4.69 9.81 7.14
C ILE A 16 -4.85 8.63 8.10
N TYR A 17 -6.08 8.30 8.49
CA TYR A 17 -6.36 7.14 9.35
C TYR A 17 -5.88 5.84 8.70
N LEU A 18 -6.27 5.59 7.44
CA LEU A 18 -5.85 4.39 6.69
C LEU A 18 -4.33 4.30 6.57
N SER A 19 -3.66 5.42 6.25
CA SER A 19 -2.20 5.44 6.13
C SER A 19 -1.50 5.13 7.45
N THR A 20 -2.06 5.59 8.57
CA THR A 20 -1.48 5.41 9.91
C THR A 20 -1.64 3.97 10.38
N GLU A 21 -2.83 3.42 10.21
CA GLU A 21 -3.10 2.01 10.49
C GLU A 21 -2.20 1.10 9.65
N ASN A 22 -2.13 1.34 8.34
CA ASN A 22 -1.32 0.54 7.43
C ASN A 22 0.18 0.58 7.78
N ARG A 23 0.71 1.74 8.19
CA ARG A 23 2.09 1.86 8.70
C ARG A 23 2.31 1.03 9.96
N CYS A 24 1.39 1.07 10.93
CA CYS A 24 1.52 0.29 12.16
C CYS A 24 1.54 -1.20 11.87
N ILE A 25 0.62 -1.69 11.04
CA ILE A 25 0.54 -3.11 10.67
C ILE A 25 1.78 -3.53 9.88
N ALA A 26 2.30 -2.69 8.98
CA ALA A 26 3.54 -2.98 8.24
C ALA A 26 4.77 -3.13 9.15
N ASN A 27 4.89 -2.30 10.19
CA ASN A 27 5.98 -2.42 11.17
C ASN A 27 5.85 -3.72 11.99
N LEU A 28 4.64 -4.07 12.41
CA LEU A 28 4.38 -5.35 13.10
C LEU A 28 4.70 -6.54 12.20
N GLN A 29 4.27 -6.50 10.94
CA GLN A 29 4.56 -7.52 9.94
C GLN A 29 6.07 -7.71 9.74
N TRP A 30 6.82 -6.60 9.69
CA TRP A 30 8.27 -6.62 9.57
C TRP A 30 8.94 -7.23 10.81
N LEU A 31 8.53 -6.84 12.02
CA LEU A 31 9.06 -7.40 13.27
C LEU A 31 8.78 -8.91 13.37
N LEU A 32 7.55 -9.33 13.06
CA LEU A 32 7.17 -10.75 13.04
C LEU A 32 8.01 -11.53 12.01
N GLY A 33 8.21 -10.98 10.82
CA GLY A 33 9.06 -11.57 9.80
C GLY A 33 10.52 -11.70 10.25
N PHE A 34 11.06 -10.65 10.87
CA PHE A 34 12.42 -10.60 11.39
C PHE A 34 12.67 -11.69 12.44
N PHE A 35 11.84 -11.77 13.48
CA PHE A 35 12.01 -12.76 14.54
C PHE A 35 11.75 -14.20 14.08
N THR A 36 10.82 -14.39 13.12
CA THR A 36 10.47 -15.72 12.63
C THR A 36 11.50 -16.27 11.64
N PHE A 37 11.99 -15.46 10.70
CA PHE A 37 12.80 -15.94 9.57
C PHE A 37 14.28 -15.54 9.64
N PHE A 38 14.63 -14.44 10.31
CA PHE A 38 16.00 -13.91 10.32
C PHE A 38 16.76 -14.32 11.59
N TYR A 39 16.41 -13.75 12.75
CA TYR A 39 17.10 -13.98 14.02
C TYR A 39 16.15 -13.74 15.20
N PRO A 40 16.03 -14.64 16.20
CA PRO A 40 16.80 -15.86 16.49
C PRO A 40 16.43 -17.09 15.65
N ARG A 41 15.57 -16.91 14.63
CA ARG A 41 15.05 -17.95 13.73
C ARG A 41 14.17 -18.96 14.47
N ALA A 42 12.87 -18.85 14.26
CA ALA A 42 11.91 -19.74 14.90
C ALA A 42 12.05 -21.20 14.42
N GLU A 43 11.43 -22.11 15.17
CA GLU A 43 11.39 -23.54 14.84
C GLU A 43 10.81 -23.78 13.43
N SER A 44 11.20 -24.89 12.80
CA SER A 44 10.76 -25.24 11.44
C SER A 44 9.23 -25.29 11.30
N THR A 45 8.54 -25.83 12.30
CA THR A 45 7.08 -25.92 12.37
C THR A 45 6.42 -24.54 12.40
N THR A 46 6.89 -23.65 13.27
CA THR A 46 6.39 -22.27 13.38
C THR A 46 6.62 -21.50 12.08
N ARG A 47 7.80 -21.64 11.45
CA ARG A 47 8.10 -20.99 10.17
C ARG A 47 7.21 -21.48 9.04
N ALA A 48 6.95 -22.78 8.97
CA ALA A 48 6.07 -23.36 7.95
C ALA A 48 4.63 -22.84 8.11
N ASN A 49 4.15 -22.73 9.34
CA ASN A 49 2.82 -22.19 9.63
C ASN A 49 2.72 -20.68 9.40
N MET A 50 3.77 -19.92 9.74
CA MET A 50 3.79 -18.45 9.60
C MET A 50 4.06 -17.97 8.18
N ALA A 51 4.75 -18.74 7.34
CA ALA A 51 5.09 -18.36 5.96
C ALA A 51 3.86 -17.97 5.10
N PRO A 52 2.77 -18.76 5.02
CA PRO A 52 1.62 -18.39 4.20
C PRO A 52 0.90 -17.14 4.73
N TRP A 53 0.77 -17.00 6.06
CA TRP A 53 0.21 -15.80 6.69
C TRP A 53 1.08 -14.57 6.42
N HIS A 54 2.40 -14.72 6.56
CA HIS A 54 3.33 -13.62 6.35
C HIS A 54 3.27 -13.11 4.90
N ALA A 55 3.23 -14.02 3.93
CA ALA A 55 3.07 -13.68 2.52
C ALA A 55 1.71 -13.03 2.23
N PHE A 56 0.62 -13.59 2.76
CA PHE A 56 -0.73 -13.06 2.56
C PHE A 56 -0.87 -11.63 3.09
N PHE A 57 -0.51 -11.38 4.35
CA PHE A 57 -0.57 -10.04 4.93
C PHE A 57 0.39 -9.07 4.21
N GLY A 58 1.56 -9.54 3.78
CA GLY A 58 2.48 -8.73 2.97
C GLY A 58 1.84 -8.23 1.67
N ILE A 59 1.13 -9.10 0.94
CA ILE A 59 0.44 -8.74 -0.30
C ILE A 59 -0.71 -7.76 -0.03
N VAL A 60 -1.52 -8.02 1.01
CA VAL A 60 -2.64 -7.14 1.40
C VAL A 60 -2.14 -5.73 1.76
N LEU A 61 -1.09 -5.63 2.57
CA LEU A 61 -0.50 -4.35 2.96
C LEU A 61 0.12 -3.61 1.77
N PHE A 62 0.71 -4.34 0.81
CA PHE A 62 1.23 -3.76 -0.41
C PHE A 62 0.13 -3.07 -1.23
N PHE A 63 -0.98 -3.76 -1.50
CA PHE A 63 -2.12 -3.16 -2.21
C PHE A 63 -2.78 -2.02 -1.44
N MET A 64 -2.94 -2.16 -0.11
CA MET A 64 -3.44 -1.07 0.73
C MET A 64 -2.55 0.18 0.66
N THR A 65 -1.22 -0.01 0.61
CA THR A 65 -0.27 1.10 0.46
C THR A 65 -0.42 1.81 -0.88
N ILE A 66 -0.63 1.06 -1.97
CA ILE A 66 -0.89 1.62 -3.31
C ILE A 66 -2.17 2.46 -3.29
N VAL A 67 -3.28 1.91 -2.80
CA VAL A 67 -4.56 2.63 -2.72
C VAL A 67 -4.42 3.89 -1.85
N THR A 68 -3.71 3.80 -0.73
CA THR A 68 -3.43 4.94 0.15
C THR A 68 -2.59 6.02 -0.54
N ALA A 69 -1.59 5.61 -1.34
CA ALA A 69 -0.75 6.52 -2.09
C ALA A 69 -1.53 7.24 -3.20
N GLU A 70 -2.34 6.52 -3.99
CA GLU A 70 -3.19 7.11 -5.04
C GLU A 70 -4.23 8.09 -4.49
N THR A 71 -4.88 7.72 -3.38
CA THR A 71 -5.83 8.60 -2.70
C THR A 71 -5.14 9.81 -2.08
N GLY A 72 -3.90 9.66 -1.56
CA GLY A 72 -3.08 10.76 -1.06
C GLY A 72 -2.61 11.72 -2.16
N LEU A 73 -2.20 11.19 -3.32
CA LEU A 73 -1.90 11.98 -4.52
C LEU A 73 -3.11 12.80 -4.95
N THR A 74 -4.28 12.17 -5.01
CA THR A 74 -5.55 12.84 -5.36
C THR A 74 -5.88 13.96 -4.38
N GLN A 75 -5.66 13.77 -3.07
CA GLN A 75 -5.85 14.83 -2.08
C GLN A 75 -4.93 16.00 -2.32
N LYS A 76 -3.63 15.74 -2.51
CA LYS A 76 -2.64 16.79 -2.71
C LYS A 76 -2.91 17.58 -3.98
N PHE A 77 -3.30 16.89 -5.05
CA PHE A 77 -3.74 17.50 -6.30
C PHE A 77 -4.91 18.48 -6.12
N ILE A 78 -5.95 18.06 -5.38
CA ILE A 78 -7.12 18.89 -5.11
C ILE A 78 -6.77 20.07 -4.19
N PHE A 79 -5.97 19.84 -3.15
CA PHE A 79 -5.52 20.90 -2.23
C PHE A 79 -4.69 21.98 -2.94
N GLN A 80 -3.90 21.61 -3.93
CA GLN A 80 -3.11 22.55 -4.72
C GLN A 80 -3.92 23.24 -5.83
N GLY A 81 -5.19 22.86 -6.04
CA GLY A 81 -6.06 23.50 -7.03
C GLY A 81 -5.56 23.38 -8.46
N LEU A 82 -4.82 22.30 -8.78
CA LEU A 82 -4.14 22.09 -10.06
C LEU A 82 -5.13 21.68 -11.17
N LEU A 83 -6.08 22.54 -11.47
CA LEU A 83 -7.21 22.19 -12.34
C LEU A 83 -6.84 22.09 -13.83
N ARG A 84 -5.67 22.57 -14.29
CA ARG A 84 -5.28 22.55 -15.72
C ARG A 84 -3.81 22.91 -16.04
N SER A 85 -2.83 22.42 -15.26
CA SER A 85 -1.40 22.65 -15.54
C SER A 85 -0.66 21.35 -15.94
N GLN A 86 0.56 21.47 -16.47
CA GLN A 86 1.46 20.33 -16.72
C GLN A 86 1.67 19.46 -15.47
N GLU A 87 1.54 20.03 -14.27
CA GLU A 87 1.68 19.29 -13.01
C GLU A 87 0.54 18.28 -12.81
N ALA A 88 -0.67 18.59 -13.30
CA ALA A 88 -1.80 17.65 -13.28
C ALA A 88 -1.52 16.39 -14.09
N LEU A 89 -0.90 16.55 -15.26
CA LEU A 89 -0.48 15.44 -16.12
C LEU A 89 0.60 14.59 -15.44
N MET A 90 1.59 15.22 -14.82
CA MET A 90 2.65 14.49 -14.09
C MET A 90 2.11 13.70 -12.90
N ILE A 91 1.17 14.27 -12.14
CA ILE A 91 0.55 13.58 -10.99
C ILE A 91 -0.29 12.38 -11.46
N ASN A 92 -1.11 12.55 -12.51
CA ASN A 92 -1.88 11.44 -13.08
C ASN A 92 -0.99 10.35 -13.66
N PHE A 93 0.09 10.72 -14.35
CA PHE A 93 1.07 9.77 -14.86
C PHE A 93 1.78 9.01 -13.74
N THR A 94 2.14 9.69 -12.65
CA THR A 94 2.71 9.06 -11.46
C THR A 94 1.74 8.09 -10.81
N GLY A 95 0.46 8.46 -10.69
CA GLY A 95 -0.58 7.55 -10.19
C GLY A 95 -0.70 6.30 -11.05
N LEU A 96 -0.74 6.45 -12.38
CA LEU A 96 -0.78 5.32 -13.31
C LEU A 96 0.44 4.41 -13.18
N LEU A 97 1.65 4.98 -13.03
CA LEU A 97 2.87 4.20 -12.83
C LEU A 97 2.84 3.39 -11.53
N ILE A 98 2.34 3.97 -10.44
CA ILE A 98 2.18 3.26 -9.16
C ILE A 98 1.19 2.10 -9.32
N LEU A 99 0.05 2.32 -10.01
CA LEU A 99 -0.94 1.27 -10.28
C LEU A 99 -0.35 0.13 -11.10
N LEU A 100 0.31 0.46 -12.22
CA LEU A 100 0.95 -0.53 -13.10
C LEU A 100 2.02 -1.31 -12.34
N PHE A 101 2.87 -0.64 -11.57
CA PHE A 101 3.84 -1.29 -10.70
C PHE A 101 3.18 -2.28 -9.74
N GLY A 102 2.08 -1.89 -9.10
CA GLY A 102 1.29 -2.75 -8.22
C GLY A 102 0.77 -4.00 -8.92
N ILE A 103 0.22 -3.84 -10.13
CA ILE A 103 -0.28 -4.96 -10.95
C ILE A 103 0.87 -5.90 -11.33
N PHE A 104 2.00 -5.37 -11.79
CA PHE A 104 3.16 -6.19 -12.17
C PHE A 104 3.71 -6.99 -10.98
N VAL A 105 3.84 -6.37 -9.81
CA VAL A 105 4.27 -7.06 -8.59
C VAL A 105 3.25 -8.12 -8.19
N GLY A 106 1.95 -7.80 -8.20
CA GLY A 106 0.88 -8.76 -7.92
C GLY A 106 0.92 -9.98 -8.84
N LEU A 107 1.05 -9.75 -10.15
CA LEU A 107 1.20 -10.82 -11.14
C LEU A 107 2.46 -11.65 -10.89
N SER A 108 3.59 -11.02 -10.58
CA SER A 108 4.84 -11.73 -10.28
C SER A 108 4.74 -12.64 -9.05
N VAL A 109 3.88 -12.30 -8.07
CA VAL A 109 3.69 -13.10 -6.85
C VAL A 109 2.69 -14.23 -7.08
N ILE A 110 1.67 -14.01 -7.91
CA ILE A 110 0.62 -15.01 -8.20
C ILE A 110 1.09 -16.04 -9.22
N LEU A 111 1.87 -15.62 -10.22
CA LEU A 111 2.32 -16.51 -11.29
C LEU A 111 3.22 -17.61 -10.71
N PRO A 112 2.86 -18.89 -10.87
CA PRO A 112 3.71 -19.99 -10.41
C PRO A 112 5.03 -19.91 -11.16
N ARG A 113 6.16 -19.87 -10.43
CA ARG A 113 7.45 -20.18 -11.04
C ARG A 113 7.38 -21.62 -11.52
N ARG A 114 7.23 -21.80 -12.83
CA ARG A 114 7.42 -23.08 -13.49
C ARG A 114 8.88 -23.49 -13.26
N ASN A 115 9.09 -24.37 -12.28
CA ASN A 115 10.38 -25.00 -12.04
C ASN A 115 10.61 -25.99 -13.20
N TYR A 116 11.64 -25.73 -14.00
CA TYR A 116 12.21 -26.68 -14.95
C TYR A 116 13.37 -27.40 -14.28
#